data_AF-A0A259KED4-F1
#
_entry.id   AF-A0A259KED4-F1
#
_cell.length_a   1.000
_cell.length_b   1.000
_cell.length_c   1.000
_cell.angle_alpha   90.00
_cell.angle_beta   90.00
_cell.angle_gamma   90.00
#
_symmetry.space_group_name_H-M   'P 1'
#
loop_
_entity.id
_entity.type
_entity.pdbx_description
1 polymer ?
#
loop_
_entity_poly.entity_id
_entity_poly.type
_entity_poly.pdbx_seq_one_letter_code
_entity_poly.pdbx_strand_id
1 'polypeptide(L)'
;YLGLPASSSHTLIGSIIGVGIANQLIQGKSGVAGVDWSQAANVGYALLLSPVVGFFAAGLLLLTMKVLVKNPALYAEPKPHHPPPWWIRGLLVLTCTGVSFAHGSNDGQKGMGLIMLILIGIVPTAYALNRAIDSTDVAQFRALASVTQASLVKASDNAAVPADPRQALTDYVRDRKLTPETVPALAAVAGEISALVGNHETLAQVPAAAVPNMRNDMYLASETIRLMGRQKEPTFDTETSDNLAAFKRALDNATKFIPLWVKVAVAIALGLGTMVGWKRIVVTVGEKIGKTHLTYAQGGAAEVVAMGTIFAADMYGLPVSTTHVLSSGVAGTMAANKSGLQLSTVRNLAMAWVLTLPVAIILSGGLYILLRQLM
;
A
#
# COMPACT_ATOMS: atom_id res chain seq x y z
N TYR A 1 -20.56 14.65 -0.24
CA TYR A 1 -21.82 15.29 0.19
C TYR A 1 -21.63 16.10 1.48
N LEU A 2 -21.22 15.49 2.60
CA LEU A 2 -21.12 16.16 3.91
C LEU A 2 -19.86 17.03 4.16
N GLY A 3 -18.89 17.03 3.24
CA GLY A 3 -17.64 17.80 3.40
C GLY A 3 -16.74 17.34 4.55
N LEU A 4 -16.99 16.16 5.10
CA LEU A 4 -16.14 15.53 6.12
C LEU A 4 -14.98 14.80 5.44
N PRO A 5 -13.71 15.08 5.83
CA PRO A 5 -12.56 14.34 5.35
C PRO A 5 -12.64 12.87 5.76
N ALA A 6 -12.91 11.98 4.80
CA ALA A 6 -12.96 10.54 4.98
C ALA A 6 -11.74 9.86 4.34
N SER A 7 -11.34 8.71 4.88
CA SER A 7 -10.14 8.00 4.43
C SER A 7 -10.46 7.01 3.31
N SER A 8 -9.88 7.23 2.13
CA SER A 8 -9.88 6.27 1.01
C SER A 8 -9.29 4.91 1.42
N SER A 9 -8.29 4.92 2.30
CA SER A 9 -7.61 3.72 2.78
C SER A 9 -8.55 2.86 3.63
N HIS A 10 -9.25 3.45 4.59
CA HIS A 10 -10.21 2.72 5.43
C HIS A 10 -11.32 2.09 4.59
N THR A 11 -11.81 2.81 3.57
CA THR A 11 -12.82 2.29 2.64
C THR A 11 -12.28 1.11 1.83
N LEU A 12 -11.09 1.24 1.24
CA LEU A 12 -10.49 0.18 0.43
C LEU A 12 -10.23 -1.09 1.26
N ILE A 13 -9.56 -0.94 2.40
CA ILE A 13 -9.21 -2.05 3.29
C ILE A 13 -10.48 -2.69 3.85
N GLY A 14 -11.43 -1.87 4.32
CA GLY A 14 -12.74 -2.34 4.77
C GLY A 14 -13.47 -3.09 3.67
N SER A 15 -13.41 -2.60 2.42
CA SER A 15 -14.07 -3.27 1.31
C SER A 15 -13.49 -4.67 1.01
N ILE A 16 -12.16 -4.81 1.01
CA ILE A 16 -11.45 -6.08 0.80
C ILE A 16 -11.76 -7.05 1.94
N ILE A 17 -11.73 -6.57 3.19
CA ILE A 17 -12.09 -7.36 4.38
C ILE A 17 -13.54 -7.85 4.27
N GLY A 18 -14.47 -6.98 3.91
CA GLY A 18 -15.88 -7.34 3.78
C GLY A 18 -16.15 -8.41 2.73
N VAL A 19 -15.51 -8.32 1.56
CA VAL A 19 -15.58 -9.36 0.52
C VAL A 19 -14.96 -10.66 1.01
N GLY A 20 -13.79 -10.60 1.67
CA GLY A 20 -13.12 -11.77 2.23
C GLY A 20 -13.94 -12.50 3.30
N ILE A 21 -14.53 -11.76 4.24
CA ILE A 21 -15.43 -12.32 5.27
C ILE A 21 -16.67 -12.92 4.63
N ALA A 22 -17.32 -12.19 3.70
CA ALA A 22 -18.51 -12.68 3.03
C ALA A 22 -18.23 -13.98 2.26
N ASN A 23 -17.11 -14.07 1.56
CA ASN A 23 -16.73 -15.29 0.87
C ASN A 23 -16.47 -16.46 1.83
N GLN A 24 -15.78 -16.20 2.95
CA GLN A 24 -15.52 -17.20 3.99
C GLN A 24 -16.82 -17.72 4.64
N LEU A 25 -17.80 -16.84 4.87
CA LEU A 25 -19.10 -17.23 5.43
C LEU A 25 -19.88 -18.17 4.51
N ILE A 26 -19.71 -18.04 3.18
CA ILE A 26 -20.46 -18.84 2.23
C ILE A 26 -19.75 -20.15 1.85
N GLN A 27 -18.43 -20.14 1.66
CA GLN A 27 -17.67 -21.33 1.18
C GLN A 27 -17.17 -22.25 2.32
N GLY A 28 -17.34 -21.86 3.59
CA GLY A 28 -16.80 -22.61 4.73
C GLY A 28 -15.28 -22.44 4.87
N LYS A 29 -14.66 -23.20 5.79
CA LYS A 29 -13.21 -23.10 6.12
C LYS A 29 -12.29 -23.78 5.10
N SER A 30 -12.74 -24.09 3.89
CA SER A 30 -11.91 -24.75 2.88
C SER A 30 -11.29 -23.73 1.92
N GLY A 31 -10.00 -23.43 2.13
CA GLY A 31 -9.06 -23.03 1.07
C GLY A 31 -8.96 -21.53 0.75
N VAL A 32 -7.79 -20.96 1.04
CA VAL A 32 -7.16 -19.73 0.47
C VAL A 32 -7.97 -18.41 0.43
N ALA A 33 -9.23 -18.40 0.81
CA ALA A 33 -10.12 -17.26 0.69
C ALA A 33 -10.58 -16.78 2.07
N GLY A 34 -9.72 -16.00 2.70
CA GLY A 34 -9.98 -15.37 3.99
C GLY A 34 -9.15 -14.10 4.15
N VAL A 35 -9.56 -13.26 5.08
CA VAL A 35 -8.81 -12.05 5.41
C VAL A 35 -7.49 -12.45 6.07
N ASP A 36 -6.36 -11.98 5.55
CA ASP A 36 -5.10 -12.05 6.30
C ASP A 36 -5.21 -11.12 7.50
N TRP A 37 -5.60 -11.68 8.64
CA TRP A 37 -5.81 -10.95 9.90
C TRP A 37 -4.52 -10.29 10.40
N SER A 38 -3.37 -10.87 10.12
CA SER A 38 -2.09 -10.27 10.52
C SER A 38 -1.75 -9.05 9.69
N GLN A 39 -2.02 -9.10 8.38
CA GLN A 39 -1.83 -7.97 7.49
C GLN A 39 -2.87 -6.88 7.77
N ALA A 40 -4.13 -7.27 7.97
CA ALA A 40 -5.20 -6.36 8.39
C ALA A 40 -4.87 -5.66 9.72
N ALA A 41 -4.29 -6.39 10.69
CA ALA A 41 -3.83 -5.80 11.94
C ALA A 41 -2.67 -4.81 11.72
N ASN A 42 -1.63 -5.18 10.96
CA ASN A 42 -0.50 -4.29 10.63
C ASN A 42 -0.99 -2.98 9.99
N VAL A 43 -1.91 -3.11 9.05
CA VAL A 43 -2.53 -1.97 8.37
C VAL A 43 -3.40 -1.15 9.33
N GLY A 44 -4.21 -1.80 10.17
CA GLY A 44 -5.01 -1.14 11.21
C GLY A 44 -4.15 -0.34 12.18
N TYR A 45 -3.01 -0.90 12.63
CA TYR A 45 -2.05 -0.20 13.47
C TYR A 45 -1.48 1.04 12.77
N ALA A 46 -1.08 0.93 11.49
CA ALA A 46 -0.59 2.06 10.73
C ALA A 46 -1.65 3.18 10.61
N LEU A 47 -2.91 2.82 10.37
CA LEU A 47 -4.03 3.77 10.27
C LEU A 47 -4.39 4.46 11.59
N LEU A 48 -4.20 3.78 12.72
CA LEU A 48 -4.43 4.34 14.07
C LEU A 48 -3.25 5.20 14.54
N LEU A 49 -2.02 4.80 14.22
CA LEU A 49 -0.81 5.49 14.63
C LEU A 49 -0.56 6.77 13.81
N SER A 50 -0.88 6.76 12.52
CA SER A 50 -0.57 7.88 11.62
C SER A 50 -1.22 9.23 12.03
N PRO A 51 -2.48 9.31 12.51
CA PRO A 51 -3.01 10.57 13.03
C PRO A 51 -2.36 11.02 14.35
N VAL A 52 -1.96 10.08 15.22
CA VAL A 52 -1.25 10.41 16.47
C VAL A 52 0.09 11.05 16.13
N VAL A 53 0.84 10.43 15.24
CA VAL A 53 2.11 10.96 14.74
C VAL A 53 1.90 12.33 14.09
N GLY A 54 0.90 12.48 13.22
CA GLY A 54 0.57 13.76 12.59
C GLY A 54 0.32 14.87 13.61
N PHE A 55 -0.54 14.62 14.61
CA PHE A 55 -0.87 15.58 15.66
C PHE A 55 0.37 16.04 16.45
N PHE A 56 1.11 15.09 17.03
CA PHE A 56 2.24 15.42 17.91
C PHE A 56 3.42 15.98 17.14
N ALA A 57 3.77 15.41 15.98
CA ALA A 57 4.91 15.88 15.19
C ALA A 57 4.65 17.28 14.61
N ALA A 58 3.44 17.58 14.14
CA ALA A 58 3.12 18.91 13.62
C ALA A 58 3.08 19.96 14.74
N GLY A 59 2.51 19.61 15.90
CA GLY A 59 2.55 20.46 17.08
C GLY A 59 3.98 20.76 17.54
N LEU A 60 4.83 19.73 17.63
CA LEU A 60 6.24 19.87 17.99
C LEU A 60 7.01 20.72 16.97
N LEU A 61 6.80 20.47 15.68
CA LEU A 61 7.44 21.25 14.62
C LEU A 61 7.06 22.74 14.72
N LEU A 62 5.78 23.06 14.97
CA LEU A 62 5.35 24.43 15.17
C LEU A 62 6.01 25.09 16.39
N LEU A 63 6.10 24.38 17.52
CA LEU A 63 6.75 24.90 18.73
C LEU A 63 8.24 25.16 18.48
N THR A 64 8.91 24.23 17.82
CA THR A 64 10.32 24.39 17.41
C THR A 64 10.48 25.58 16.46
N MET A 65 9.61 25.74 15.48
CA MET A 65 9.61 26.90 14.58
C MET A 65 9.46 28.21 15.36
N LYS A 66 8.56 28.28 16.35
CA LYS A 66 8.39 29.49 17.18
C LYS A 66 9.64 29.88 17.95
N VAL A 67 10.44 28.90 18.37
CA VAL A 67 11.71 29.14 19.09
C VAL A 67 12.81 29.59 18.13
N LEU A 68 12.94 28.93 16.98
CA LEU A 68 14.06 29.12 16.05
C LEU A 68 13.82 30.25 15.03
N VAL A 69 12.59 30.40 14.55
CA VAL A 69 12.23 31.34 13.47
C VAL A 69 11.34 32.43 14.06
N LYS A 70 11.96 33.52 14.51
CA LYS A 70 11.28 34.67 15.14
C LYS A 70 10.76 35.69 14.12
N ASN A 71 10.03 35.24 13.10
CA ASN A 71 9.41 36.13 12.12
C ASN A 71 7.89 36.25 12.36
N PRO A 72 7.38 37.40 12.83
CA PRO A 72 5.96 37.59 13.12
C PRO A 72 5.03 37.34 11.92
N ALA A 73 5.51 37.56 10.69
CA ALA A 73 4.70 37.39 9.49
C ALA A 73 4.25 35.93 9.28
N LEU A 74 4.99 34.94 9.79
CA LEU A 74 4.61 33.52 9.68
C LEU A 74 3.51 33.11 10.65
N TYR A 75 3.42 33.79 11.80
CA TYR A 75 2.49 33.46 12.88
C TYR A 75 1.27 34.37 12.91
N ALA A 76 1.19 35.34 12.01
CA ALA A 76 0.00 36.15 11.81
C ALA A 76 -1.05 35.37 11.00
N GLU A 77 -2.32 35.64 11.30
CA GLU A 77 -3.42 35.12 10.50
C GLU A 77 -3.42 35.74 9.09
N PRO A 78 -3.79 34.97 8.05
CA PRO A 78 -3.93 35.50 6.70
C PRO A 78 -4.95 36.64 6.67
N LYS A 79 -4.55 37.81 6.17
CA LYS A 79 -5.46 38.95 6.00
C LYS A 79 -6.28 38.78 4.71
N PRO A 80 -7.61 39.00 4.75
CA PRO A 80 -8.44 38.98 3.55
C PRO A 80 -7.88 39.93 2.48
N HIS A 81 -7.89 39.50 1.22
CA HIS A 81 -7.44 40.29 0.05
C HIS A 81 -5.97 40.74 0.01
N HIS A 82 -5.11 40.26 0.92
CA HIS A 82 -3.68 40.54 0.90
C HIS A 82 -2.86 39.26 0.69
N PRO A 83 -2.08 39.15 -0.40
CA PRO A 83 -1.26 37.96 -0.61
C PRO A 83 -0.13 37.90 0.44
N PRO A 84 0.33 36.69 0.81
CA PRO A 84 1.48 36.54 1.69
C PRO A 84 2.74 37.14 1.02
N PRO A 85 3.78 37.49 1.81
CA PRO A 85 5.11 37.76 1.29
C PRO A 85 5.58 36.66 0.33
N TRP A 86 6.31 37.04 -0.72
CA TRP A 86 6.68 36.12 -1.82
C TRP A 86 7.40 34.85 -1.34
N TRP A 87 8.25 34.95 -0.32
CA TRP A 87 8.97 33.81 0.24
C TRP A 87 8.07 32.87 1.05
N ILE A 88 7.05 33.41 1.75
CA ILE A 88 6.02 32.60 2.43
C ILE A 88 5.17 31.89 1.37
N ARG A 89 4.84 32.58 0.26
CA ARG A 89 4.15 31.94 -0.87
C ARG A 89 4.99 30.81 -1.45
N GLY A 90 6.28 31.02 -1.66
CA GLY A 90 7.21 29.99 -2.13
C GLY A 90 7.26 28.79 -1.19
N LEU A 91 7.36 29.03 0.12
CA LEU A 91 7.31 27.98 1.14
C LEU A 91 6.01 27.15 1.05
N LEU A 92 4.85 27.81 1.05
CA LEU A 92 3.55 27.14 1.01
C LEU A 92 3.32 26.38 -0.30
N VAL A 93 3.75 26.93 -1.44
CA VAL A 93 3.68 26.22 -2.72
C VAL A 93 4.56 24.98 -2.69
N LEU A 94 5.77 25.07 -2.12
CA LEU A 94 6.68 23.94 -2.01
C LEU A 94 6.10 22.86 -1.09
N THR A 95 5.61 23.22 0.10
CA THR A 95 5.05 22.27 1.07
C THR A 95 3.75 21.63 0.54
N CYS A 96 2.86 22.41 -0.07
CA CYS A 96 1.64 21.91 -0.71
C CYS A 96 1.93 21.00 -1.91
N THR A 97 2.95 21.33 -2.72
CA THR A 97 3.40 20.47 -3.83
C THR A 97 3.96 19.17 -3.29
N GLY A 98 4.77 19.23 -2.22
CA GLY A 98 5.32 18.06 -1.55
C GLY A 98 4.24 17.13 -0.99
N VAL A 99 3.23 17.68 -0.30
CA VAL A 99 2.06 16.93 0.15
C VAL A 99 1.31 16.32 -1.03
N SER A 100 1.09 17.09 -2.12
CA SER A 100 0.38 16.61 -3.31
C SER A 100 1.13 15.44 -3.98
N PHE A 101 2.46 15.49 -4.03
CA PHE A 101 3.30 14.42 -4.56
C PHE A 101 3.23 13.17 -3.67
N ALA A 102 3.46 13.31 -2.36
CA ALA A 102 3.41 12.19 -1.43
C ALA A 102 2.02 11.54 -1.37
N HIS A 103 0.97 12.37 -1.39
CA HIS A 103 -0.41 11.92 -1.50
C HIS A 103 -0.66 11.17 -2.81
N GLY A 104 -0.22 11.73 -3.94
CA GLY A 104 -0.37 11.11 -5.26
C GLY A 104 0.33 9.77 -5.36
N SER A 105 1.52 9.62 -4.78
CA SER A 105 2.23 8.33 -4.74
C SER A 105 1.45 7.29 -3.93
N ASN A 106 1.08 7.62 -2.68
CA ASN A 106 0.46 6.67 -1.77
C ASN A 106 -0.97 6.28 -2.20
N ASP A 107 -1.80 7.24 -2.59
CA ASP A 107 -3.17 6.97 -3.08
C ASP A 107 -3.17 6.45 -4.52
N GLY A 108 -2.19 6.83 -5.34
CA GLY A 108 -1.99 6.27 -6.67
C GLY A 108 -1.76 4.77 -6.63
N GLN A 109 -0.90 4.29 -5.72
CA GLN A 109 -0.66 2.85 -5.53
C GLN A 109 -1.94 2.08 -5.20
N LYS A 110 -2.82 2.64 -4.35
CA LYS A 110 -4.11 2.04 -4.00
C LYS A 110 -5.02 1.88 -5.23
N GLY A 111 -5.15 2.94 -6.02
CA GLY A 111 -5.95 2.93 -7.25
C GLY A 111 -5.39 1.97 -8.31
N MET A 112 -4.07 2.01 -8.54
CA MET A 112 -3.40 1.11 -9.49
C MET A 112 -3.52 -0.36 -9.07
N GLY A 113 -3.36 -0.66 -7.78
CA GLY A 113 -3.51 -2.01 -7.25
C GLY A 113 -4.92 -2.58 -7.46
N LEU A 114 -5.96 -1.79 -7.22
CA LEU A 114 -7.35 -2.22 -7.44
C LEU A 114 -7.64 -2.45 -8.93
N ILE A 115 -7.18 -1.57 -9.81
CA ILE A 115 -7.32 -1.76 -11.26
C ILE A 115 -6.59 -3.05 -11.70
N MET A 116 -5.37 -3.28 -11.20
CA MET A 116 -4.63 -4.51 -11.50
C MET A 116 -5.37 -5.76 -11.04
N LEU A 117 -5.96 -5.77 -9.84
CA LEU A 117 -6.76 -6.90 -9.36
C LEU A 117 -7.93 -7.20 -10.32
N ILE A 118 -8.62 -6.17 -10.79
CA ILE A 118 -9.71 -6.31 -11.78
C ILE A 118 -9.18 -6.86 -13.11
N LEU A 119 -8.09 -6.29 -13.63
CA LEU A 119 -7.50 -6.70 -14.91
C LEU A 119 -6.99 -8.15 -14.87
N ILE A 120 -6.35 -8.56 -13.78
CA ILE A 120 -5.88 -9.93 -13.57
C ILE A 120 -7.08 -10.88 -13.48
N GLY A 121 -8.17 -10.47 -12.82
CA GLY A 121 -9.38 -11.27 -12.70
C GLY A 121 -10.15 -11.46 -14.02
N ILE A 122 -10.30 -10.39 -14.82
CA ILE A 122 -11.10 -10.41 -16.04
C ILE A 122 -10.29 -10.87 -17.27
N VAL A 123 -9.02 -10.44 -17.37
CA VAL A 123 -8.15 -10.74 -18.52
C VAL A 123 -6.78 -11.25 -18.04
N PRO A 124 -6.74 -12.41 -17.35
CA PRO A 124 -5.50 -12.95 -16.78
C PRO A 124 -4.44 -13.20 -17.84
N THR A 125 -4.82 -13.63 -19.04
CA THR A 125 -3.88 -13.90 -20.13
C THR A 125 -3.01 -12.69 -20.47
N ALA A 126 -3.56 -11.47 -20.40
CA ALA A 126 -2.86 -10.24 -20.72
C ALA A 126 -2.12 -9.63 -19.51
N TYR A 127 -2.66 -9.76 -18.30
CA TYR A 127 -2.19 -9.00 -17.13
C TYR A 127 -1.64 -9.86 -15.99
N ALA A 128 -1.75 -11.19 -16.07
CA ALA A 128 -1.20 -12.08 -15.04
C ALA A 128 0.33 -12.15 -15.07
N LEU A 129 0.96 -11.93 -16.22
CA LEU A 129 2.42 -11.90 -16.38
C LEU A 129 2.82 -10.65 -17.16
N ASN A 130 3.98 -10.11 -16.82
CA ASN A 130 4.55 -8.96 -17.51
C ASN A 130 5.05 -9.38 -18.89
N ARG A 131 4.18 -9.24 -19.89
CA ARG A 131 4.50 -9.57 -21.30
C ARG A 131 5.48 -8.59 -21.96
N ALA A 132 5.84 -7.49 -21.28
CA ALA A 132 6.79 -6.50 -21.78
C ALA A 132 8.25 -6.81 -21.42
N ILE A 133 8.52 -7.90 -20.70
CA ILE A 133 9.87 -8.36 -20.38
C ILE A 133 10.53 -8.89 -21.66
N ASP A 134 11.74 -8.40 -21.96
CA ASP A 134 12.47 -8.77 -23.16
C ASP A 134 13.17 -10.14 -23.04
N SER A 135 13.74 -10.64 -24.14
CA SER A 135 14.40 -11.95 -24.17
C SER A 135 15.68 -12.02 -23.32
N THR A 136 16.35 -10.89 -23.10
CA THR A 136 17.56 -10.79 -22.27
C THR A 136 17.20 -11.00 -20.81
N ASP A 137 16.16 -10.30 -20.36
CA ASP A 137 15.64 -10.41 -19.00
C ASP A 137 15.05 -11.81 -18.74
N VAL A 138 14.42 -12.44 -19.74
CA VAL A 138 13.98 -13.83 -19.64
C VAL A 138 15.17 -14.80 -19.51
N ALA A 139 16.26 -14.58 -20.25
CA ALA A 139 17.46 -15.39 -20.11
C ALA A 139 18.10 -15.24 -18.71
N GLN A 140 18.19 -14.00 -18.20
CA GLN A 140 18.65 -13.72 -16.84
C GLN A 140 17.74 -14.36 -15.78
N PHE A 141 16.42 -14.27 -15.96
CA PHE A 141 15.44 -14.89 -15.08
C PHE A 141 15.66 -16.41 -15.00
N ARG A 142 15.87 -17.09 -16.14
CA ARG A 142 16.13 -18.54 -16.18
C ARG A 142 17.42 -18.92 -15.47
N ALA A 143 18.51 -18.18 -15.73
CA ALA A 143 19.79 -18.43 -15.08
C ALA A 143 19.67 -18.29 -13.56
N LEU A 144 18.98 -17.25 -13.11
CA LEU A 144 18.73 -16.98 -11.70
C LEU A 144 17.84 -18.02 -11.04
N ALA A 145 16.78 -18.46 -11.72
CA ALA A 145 15.90 -19.53 -11.24
C ALA A 145 16.68 -20.85 -11.07
N SER A 146 17.53 -21.20 -12.04
CA SER A 146 18.38 -22.40 -12.00
C SER A 146 19.40 -22.37 -10.87
N VAL A 147 20.13 -21.26 -10.72
CA VAL A 147 21.13 -21.09 -9.64
C VAL A 147 20.46 -21.08 -8.26
N THR A 148 19.28 -20.45 -8.15
CA THR A 148 18.51 -20.43 -6.89
C THR A 148 17.99 -21.83 -6.54
N GLN A 149 17.49 -22.58 -7.53
CA GLN A 149 17.09 -23.98 -7.33
C GLN A 149 18.28 -24.80 -6.82
N ALA A 150 19.45 -24.73 -7.45
CA ALA A 150 20.64 -25.46 -7.02
C ALA A 150 21.07 -25.10 -5.59
N SER A 151 21.02 -23.80 -5.26
CA SER A 151 21.33 -23.29 -3.90
C SER A 151 20.36 -23.86 -2.86
N LEU A 152 19.05 -23.89 -3.17
CA LEU A 152 18.02 -24.42 -2.27
C LEU A 152 18.13 -25.93 -2.10
N VAL A 153 18.42 -26.69 -3.17
CA VAL A 153 18.67 -28.14 -3.09
C VAL A 153 19.83 -28.42 -2.15
N LYS A 154 20.95 -27.69 -2.31
CA LYS A 154 22.11 -27.78 -1.43
C LYS A 154 21.75 -27.41 0.02
N ALA A 155 21.03 -26.31 0.22
CA ALA A 155 20.61 -25.85 1.55
C ALA A 155 19.63 -26.80 2.26
N SER A 156 18.96 -27.67 1.51
CA SER A 156 18.08 -28.72 2.03
C SER A 156 18.78 -30.06 2.27
N ASP A 157 20.12 -30.12 2.17
CA ASP A 157 20.91 -31.35 2.22
C ASP A 157 20.43 -32.43 1.22
N ASN A 158 19.95 -31.99 0.05
CA ASN A 158 19.34 -32.86 -0.97
C ASN A 158 18.14 -33.68 -0.44
N ALA A 159 17.38 -33.14 0.50
CA ALA A 159 16.15 -33.76 0.97
C ALA A 159 15.17 -34.02 -0.18
N ALA A 160 14.38 -35.08 -0.05
CA ALA A 160 13.43 -35.49 -1.08
C ALA A 160 12.39 -34.39 -1.34
N VAL A 161 12.06 -34.20 -2.62
CA VAL A 161 10.99 -33.28 -3.03
C VAL A 161 9.65 -33.86 -2.55
N PRO A 162 8.81 -33.06 -1.86
CA PRO A 162 7.47 -33.49 -1.44
C PRO A 162 6.60 -33.88 -2.63
N ALA A 163 5.64 -34.78 -2.41
CA ALA A 163 4.71 -35.20 -3.46
C ALA A 163 3.88 -34.05 -4.04
N ASP A 164 3.57 -33.04 -3.21
CA ASP A 164 2.92 -31.80 -3.64
C ASP A 164 3.70 -30.57 -3.12
N PRO A 165 4.66 -30.06 -3.90
CA PRO A 165 5.42 -28.87 -3.54
C PRO A 165 4.54 -27.63 -3.34
N ARG A 166 3.48 -27.46 -4.14
CA ARG A 166 2.60 -26.29 -4.06
C ARG A 166 1.83 -26.28 -2.75
N GLN A 167 1.33 -27.44 -2.32
CA GLN A 167 0.61 -27.56 -1.06
C GLN A 167 1.53 -27.27 0.14
N ALA A 168 2.75 -27.82 0.15
CA ALA A 168 3.72 -27.58 1.23
C ALA A 168 4.08 -26.08 1.37
N LEU A 169 4.27 -25.37 0.25
CA LEU A 169 4.47 -23.92 0.28
C LEU A 169 3.22 -23.15 0.70
N THR A 170 2.04 -23.60 0.28
CA THR A 170 0.76 -22.98 0.66
C THR A 170 0.53 -23.07 2.16
N ASP A 171 0.82 -24.24 2.75
CA ASP A 171 0.74 -24.45 4.20
C ASP A 171 1.76 -23.60 4.95
N TYR A 172 2.99 -23.44 4.43
CA TYR A 172 3.98 -22.51 4.99
C TYR A 172 3.51 -21.05 4.94
N VAL A 173 2.99 -20.58 3.80
CA VAL A 173 2.48 -19.20 3.68
C VAL A 173 1.32 -18.95 4.63
N ARG A 174 0.43 -19.94 4.80
CA ARG A 174 -0.73 -19.86 5.69
C ARG A 174 -0.34 -19.89 7.17
N ASP A 175 0.41 -20.92 7.57
CA ASP A 175 0.65 -21.25 8.98
C ASP A 175 1.94 -20.63 9.52
N ARG A 176 2.83 -20.16 8.63
CA ARG A 176 4.14 -19.55 8.94
C ARG A 176 5.05 -20.45 9.76
N LYS A 177 4.86 -21.76 9.62
CA LYS A 177 5.64 -22.81 10.31
C LYS A 177 6.53 -23.49 9.30
N LEU A 178 7.84 -23.37 9.51
CA LEU A 178 8.82 -24.09 8.69
C LEU A 178 8.68 -25.59 8.92
N THR A 179 8.66 -26.35 7.83
CA THR A 179 8.69 -27.82 7.86
C THR A 179 9.92 -28.30 7.08
N PRO A 180 10.38 -29.55 7.29
CA PRO A 180 11.46 -30.12 6.49
C PRO A 180 11.17 -30.13 4.98
N GLU A 181 9.89 -30.10 4.60
CA GLU A 181 9.42 -30.10 3.21
C GLU A 181 9.47 -28.71 2.55
N THR A 182 9.52 -27.63 3.32
CA THR A 182 9.34 -26.26 2.80
C THR A 182 10.47 -25.83 1.86
N VAL A 183 11.74 -26.08 2.21
CA VAL A 183 12.89 -25.70 1.38
C VAL A 183 12.98 -26.57 0.11
N PRO A 184 12.86 -27.91 0.19
CA PRO A 184 12.75 -28.77 -1.00
C PRO A 184 11.58 -28.39 -1.91
N ALA A 185 10.42 -28.05 -1.35
CA ALA A 185 9.26 -27.60 -2.13
C ALA A 185 9.55 -26.30 -2.87
N LEU A 186 10.21 -25.33 -2.22
CA LEU A 186 10.61 -24.08 -2.87
C LEU A 186 11.61 -24.32 -4.00
N ALA A 187 12.56 -25.24 -3.81
CA ALA A 187 13.51 -25.64 -4.84
C ALA A 187 12.79 -26.25 -6.05
N ALA A 188 11.84 -27.15 -5.82
CA ALA A 188 11.05 -27.78 -6.88
C ALA A 188 10.22 -26.76 -7.67
N VAL A 189 9.50 -25.87 -6.98
CA VAL A 189 8.70 -24.81 -7.64
C VAL A 189 9.60 -23.83 -8.41
N ALA A 190 10.77 -23.46 -7.89
CA ALA A 190 11.74 -22.65 -8.63
C ALA A 190 12.21 -23.34 -9.93
N GLY A 191 12.43 -24.66 -9.87
CA GLY A 191 12.76 -25.48 -11.03
C GLY A 191 11.62 -25.59 -12.05
N GLU A 192 10.38 -25.79 -11.60
CA GLU A 192 9.19 -25.81 -12.47
C GLU A 192 9.00 -24.48 -13.20
N ILE A 193 9.14 -23.36 -12.48
CA ILE A 193 9.09 -22.02 -13.06
C ILE A 193 10.21 -21.85 -14.10
N SER A 194 11.44 -22.27 -13.79
CA SER A 194 12.58 -22.22 -14.70
C SER A 194 12.34 -23.03 -15.98
N ALA A 195 11.84 -24.26 -15.86
CA ALA A 195 11.58 -25.15 -16.99
C ALA A 195 10.49 -24.61 -17.91
N LEU A 196 9.40 -24.09 -17.34
CA LEU A 196 8.28 -23.58 -18.12
C LEU A 196 8.62 -22.25 -18.81
N VAL A 197 9.43 -21.39 -18.19
CA VAL A 197 10.01 -20.21 -18.85
C VAL A 197 11.10 -20.60 -19.86
N GLY A 198 11.85 -21.67 -19.60
CA GLY A 198 12.92 -22.24 -20.44
C GLY A 198 12.49 -22.58 -21.87
N ASN A 199 11.23 -22.93 -22.06
CA ASN A 199 10.66 -23.30 -23.34
C ASN A 199 10.24 -22.11 -24.22
N HIS A 200 10.33 -20.87 -23.73
CA HIS A 200 9.78 -19.67 -24.39
C HIS A 200 10.73 -18.47 -24.35
N GLU A 201 11.12 -17.92 -25.51
CA GLU A 201 12.07 -16.80 -25.59
C GLU A 201 11.57 -15.53 -24.89
N THR A 202 10.25 -15.36 -24.78
CA THR A 202 9.61 -14.24 -24.07
C THR A 202 8.44 -14.74 -23.23
N LEU A 203 8.09 -14.01 -22.15
CA LEU A 203 6.89 -14.30 -21.36
C LEU A 203 5.59 -14.14 -22.16
N ALA A 204 5.64 -13.40 -23.28
CA ALA A 204 4.50 -13.25 -24.19
C ALA A 204 4.13 -14.56 -24.91
N GLN A 205 5.09 -15.47 -25.09
CA GLN A 205 4.91 -16.75 -25.77
C GLN A 205 4.35 -17.86 -24.85
N VAL A 206 4.23 -17.62 -23.54
CA VAL A 206 3.64 -18.59 -22.61
C VAL A 206 2.16 -18.83 -23.00
N PRO A 207 1.75 -20.10 -23.19
CA PRO A 207 0.38 -20.43 -23.58
C PRO A 207 -0.64 -19.88 -22.59
N ALA A 208 -1.73 -19.32 -23.10
CA ALA A 208 -2.81 -18.71 -22.30
C ALA A 208 -3.33 -19.62 -21.17
N ALA A 209 -3.39 -20.94 -21.41
CA ALA A 209 -3.84 -21.94 -20.44
C ALA A 209 -2.85 -22.13 -19.26
N ALA A 210 -1.56 -21.92 -19.48
CA ALA A 210 -0.52 -22.07 -18.44
C ALA A 210 -0.32 -20.81 -17.60
N VAL A 211 -0.73 -19.64 -18.10
CA VAL A 211 -0.50 -18.33 -17.48
C VAL A 211 -1.05 -18.22 -16.04
N PRO A 212 -2.28 -18.64 -15.70
CA PRO A 212 -2.79 -18.52 -14.33
C PRO A 212 -1.97 -19.33 -13.32
N ASN A 213 -1.63 -20.58 -13.67
CA ASN A 213 -0.86 -21.46 -12.79
C ASN A 213 0.57 -20.94 -12.62
N MET A 214 1.20 -20.48 -13.70
CA MET A 214 2.53 -19.87 -13.65
C MET A 214 2.56 -18.64 -12.73
N ARG A 215 1.58 -17.73 -12.83
CA ARG A 215 1.49 -16.58 -11.92
C ARG A 215 1.36 -17.03 -10.47
N ASN A 216 0.53 -18.02 -10.19
CA ASN A 216 0.32 -18.54 -8.84
C ASN A 216 1.61 -19.14 -8.27
N ASP A 217 2.35 -19.93 -9.06
CA ASP A 217 3.62 -20.53 -8.66
C ASP A 217 4.68 -19.45 -8.39
N MET A 218 4.79 -18.45 -9.29
CA MET A 218 5.69 -17.31 -9.10
C MET A 218 5.35 -16.49 -7.85
N TYR A 219 4.05 -16.27 -7.60
CA TYR A 219 3.59 -15.56 -6.41
C TYR A 219 3.89 -16.36 -5.14
N LEU A 220 3.60 -17.66 -5.14
CA LEU A 220 3.83 -18.57 -4.02
C LEU A 220 5.31 -18.66 -3.66
N ALA A 221 6.19 -18.78 -4.66
CA ALA A 221 7.64 -18.77 -4.45
C ALA A 221 8.12 -17.40 -3.91
N SER A 222 7.70 -16.28 -4.52
CA SER A 222 8.09 -14.94 -4.06
C SER A 222 7.64 -14.67 -2.61
N GLU A 223 6.41 -15.09 -2.27
CA GLU A 223 5.84 -14.90 -0.93
C GLU A 223 6.52 -15.80 0.11
N THR A 224 6.84 -17.04 -0.25
CA THR A 224 7.63 -17.96 0.59
C THR A 224 8.99 -17.34 0.93
N ILE A 225 9.73 -16.87 -0.09
CA ILE A 225 11.04 -16.23 0.10
C ILE A 225 10.92 -14.99 0.98
N ARG A 226 9.87 -14.17 0.77
CA ARG A 226 9.60 -12.98 1.58
C ARG A 226 9.39 -13.32 3.06
N LEU A 227 8.60 -14.36 3.34
CA LEU A 227 8.30 -14.79 4.71
C LEU A 227 9.54 -15.40 5.39
N MET A 228 10.31 -16.23 4.70
CA MET A 228 11.59 -16.76 5.22
C MET A 228 12.55 -15.63 5.58
N GLY A 229 12.73 -14.65 4.69
CA GLY A 229 13.57 -13.48 4.96
C GLY A 229 13.08 -12.62 6.14
N ARG A 230 11.76 -12.55 6.34
CA ARG A 230 11.16 -11.81 7.47
C ARG A 230 11.32 -12.55 8.80
N GLN A 231 11.18 -13.87 8.81
CA GLN A 231 11.37 -14.72 9.99
C GLN A 231 12.85 -14.93 10.32
N LYS A 232 13.74 -14.74 9.34
CA LYS A 232 15.15 -15.13 9.40
C LYS A 232 15.33 -16.65 9.62
N GLU A 233 14.36 -17.44 9.18
CA GLU A 233 14.33 -18.89 9.26
C GLU A 233 13.87 -19.49 7.90
N PRO A 234 14.54 -20.55 7.40
CA PRO A 234 15.80 -21.10 7.90
C PRO A 234 16.97 -20.15 7.63
N THR A 235 18.09 -20.38 8.32
CA THR A 235 19.31 -19.60 8.10
C THR A 235 20.03 -20.11 6.86
N PHE A 236 20.11 -19.29 5.82
CA PHE A 236 20.85 -19.59 4.60
C PHE A 236 22.26 -19.00 4.66
N ASP A 237 23.19 -19.56 3.90
CA ASP A 237 24.46 -18.92 3.62
C ASP A 237 24.26 -17.63 2.77
N THR A 238 25.29 -16.80 2.67
CA THR A 238 25.23 -15.51 1.99
C THR A 238 24.88 -15.66 0.50
N GLU A 239 25.46 -16.65 -0.19
CA GLU A 239 25.22 -16.88 -1.62
C GLU A 239 23.76 -17.28 -1.87
N THR A 240 23.25 -18.24 -1.09
CA THR A 240 21.84 -18.66 -1.18
C THR A 240 20.90 -17.48 -0.86
N SER A 241 21.22 -16.66 0.14
CA SER A 241 20.42 -15.49 0.51
C SER A 241 20.37 -14.44 -0.62
N ASP A 242 21.50 -14.17 -1.27
CA ASP A 242 21.60 -13.23 -2.38
C ASP A 242 20.84 -13.74 -3.62
N ASN A 243 20.97 -15.03 -3.93
CA ASN A 243 20.24 -15.69 -5.01
C ASN A 243 18.73 -15.63 -4.78
N LEU A 244 18.26 -15.94 -3.56
CA LEU A 244 16.85 -15.83 -3.18
C LEU A 244 16.33 -14.39 -3.30
N ALA A 245 17.11 -13.41 -2.84
CA ALA A 245 16.73 -12.00 -2.93
C ALA A 245 16.62 -11.54 -4.38
N ALA A 246 17.57 -11.92 -5.24
CA ALA A 246 17.54 -11.63 -6.66
C ALA A 246 16.37 -12.35 -7.35
N PHE A 247 16.18 -13.65 -7.11
CA PHE A 247 15.10 -14.43 -7.72
C PHE A 247 13.73 -13.87 -7.35
N LYS A 248 13.54 -13.52 -6.07
CA LYS A 248 12.32 -12.84 -5.62
C LYS A 248 12.07 -11.53 -6.38
N ARG A 249 13.09 -10.68 -6.59
CA ARG A 249 12.92 -9.45 -7.39
C ARG A 249 12.49 -9.76 -8.82
N ALA A 250 13.05 -10.80 -9.42
CA ALA A 250 12.71 -11.23 -10.78
C ALA A 250 11.26 -11.75 -10.86
N LEU A 251 10.82 -12.57 -9.89
CA LEU A 251 9.43 -13.01 -9.74
C LEU A 251 8.45 -11.84 -9.55
N ASP A 252 8.83 -10.87 -8.71
CA ASP A 252 8.01 -9.67 -8.46
C ASP A 252 7.91 -8.81 -9.73
N ASN A 253 8.98 -8.63 -10.50
CA ASN A 253 8.95 -7.89 -11.77
C ASN A 253 8.07 -8.57 -12.83
N ALA A 254 8.00 -9.90 -12.81
CA ALA A 254 7.16 -10.68 -13.71
C ALA A 254 5.67 -10.66 -13.32
N THR A 255 5.34 -10.53 -12.03
CA THR A 255 3.95 -10.71 -11.54
C THR A 255 3.29 -9.46 -10.96
N LYS A 256 4.08 -8.53 -10.42
CA LYS A 256 3.63 -7.30 -9.71
C LYS A 256 3.92 -6.04 -10.52
N PHE A 257 3.74 -6.10 -11.83
CA PHE A 257 3.89 -4.95 -12.72
C PHE A 257 2.60 -4.12 -12.79
N ILE A 258 2.75 -2.83 -13.10
CA ILE A 258 1.63 -1.93 -13.38
C ILE A 258 1.87 -1.31 -14.76
N PRO A 259 0.99 -1.56 -15.75
CA PRO A 259 1.10 -0.96 -17.07
C PRO A 259 1.13 0.56 -17.03
N LEU A 260 1.89 1.19 -17.93
CA LEU A 260 2.02 2.65 -17.96
C LEU A 260 0.67 3.36 -18.13
N TRP A 261 -0.23 2.82 -18.95
CA TRP A 261 -1.55 3.41 -19.15
C TRP A 261 -2.37 3.43 -17.85
N VAL A 262 -2.23 2.42 -16.98
CA VAL A 262 -2.89 2.39 -15.66
C VAL A 262 -2.33 3.50 -14.78
N LYS A 263 -1.00 3.68 -14.77
CA LYS A 263 -0.33 4.76 -14.03
C LYS A 263 -0.86 6.13 -14.47
N VAL A 264 -0.91 6.36 -15.78
CA VAL A 264 -1.38 7.62 -16.37
C VAL A 264 -2.87 7.85 -16.10
N ALA A 265 -3.71 6.84 -16.30
CA ALA A 265 -5.15 6.94 -16.05
C ALA A 265 -5.46 7.27 -14.57
N VAL A 266 -4.78 6.61 -13.64
CA VAL A 266 -4.93 6.89 -12.20
C VAL A 266 -4.43 8.29 -11.86
N ALA A 267 -3.28 8.72 -12.40
CA ALA A 267 -2.75 10.06 -12.17
C ALA A 267 -3.71 11.15 -12.68
N ILE A 268 -4.26 10.99 -13.89
CA ILE A 268 -5.25 11.92 -14.46
C ILE A 268 -6.53 11.91 -13.62
N ALA A 269 -7.06 10.75 -13.25
CA ALA A 269 -8.26 10.64 -12.43
C ALA A 269 -8.09 11.31 -11.06
N LEU A 270 -6.95 11.11 -10.40
CA LEU A 270 -6.61 11.78 -9.14
C LEU A 270 -6.52 13.30 -9.33
N GLY A 271 -5.83 13.77 -10.38
CA GLY A 271 -5.71 15.19 -10.69
C GLY A 271 -7.04 15.87 -11.01
N LEU A 272 -7.90 15.24 -11.82
CA LEU A 272 -9.24 15.74 -12.12
C LEU A 272 -10.12 15.74 -10.86
N GLY A 273 -10.05 14.68 -10.05
CA GLY A 273 -10.80 14.55 -8.80
C GLY A 273 -10.46 15.64 -7.79
N THR A 274 -9.18 15.99 -7.65
CA THR A 274 -8.77 17.11 -6.77
C THR A 274 -9.27 18.44 -7.32
N MET A 275 -9.16 18.70 -8.63
CA MET A 275 -9.64 19.97 -9.23
C MET A 275 -11.15 20.19 -9.07
N VAL A 276 -11.97 19.14 -9.11
CA VAL A 276 -13.43 19.25 -8.98
C VAL A 276 -13.89 19.23 -7.52
N GLY A 277 -13.24 18.41 -6.68
CA GLY A 277 -13.72 18.09 -5.32
C GLY A 277 -13.09 18.90 -4.18
N TRP A 278 -12.01 19.65 -4.41
CA TRP A 278 -11.17 20.19 -3.34
C TRP A 278 -11.90 21.13 -2.37
N LYS A 279 -12.75 22.03 -2.87
CA LYS A 279 -13.24 23.21 -2.12
C LYS A 279 -13.89 22.84 -0.79
N ARG A 280 -14.71 21.78 -0.77
CA ARG A 280 -15.44 21.38 0.44
C ARG A 280 -14.54 20.80 1.52
N ILE A 281 -13.49 20.07 1.12
CA ILE A 281 -12.55 19.44 2.05
C ILE A 281 -11.57 20.47 2.61
N VAL A 282 -11.01 21.31 1.74
CA VAL A 282 -10.05 22.35 2.16
C VAL A 282 -10.69 23.35 3.11
N VAL A 283 -11.95 23.76 2.87
CA VAL A 283 -12.69 24.61 3.80
C VAL A 283 -12.86 23.95 5.18
N THR A 284 -13.22 22.66 5.23
CA THR A 284 -13.34 21.96 6.51
C THR A 284 -12.01 21.86 7.24
N VAL A 285 -10.92 21.51 6.54
CA VAL A 285 -9.59 21.34 7.15
C VAL A 285 -8.99 22.69 7.57
N GLY A 286 -9.07 23.71 6.72
CA GLY A 286 -8.44 25.01 6.93
C GLY A 286 -9.22 25.96 7.85
N GLU A 287 -10.55 25.82 7.93
CA GLU A 287 -11.39 26.79 8.64
C GLU A 287 -12.20 26.18 9.79
N LYS A 288 -12.51 24.86 9.76
CA LYS A 288 -13.46 24.26 10.72
C LYS A 288 -12.83 23.41 11.81
N ILE A 289 -11.54 23.05 11.70
CA ILE A 289 -10.84 22.23 12.71
C ILE A 289 -10.49 23.06 13.95
N GLY A 290 -10.00 24.28 13.75
CA GLY A 290 -9.69 25.20 14.84
C GLY A 290 -10.76 26.26 15.05
N LYS A 291 -10.66 27.01 16.16
CA LYS A 291 -11.57 28.13 16.45
C LYS A 291 -11.18 29.43 15.73
N THR A 292 -9.94 29.52 15.27
CA THR A 292 -9.41 30.67 14.51
C THR A 292 -8.86 30.20 13.17
N HIS A 293 -8.59 31.14 12.25
CA HIS A 293 -7.96 30.79 10.99
C HIS A 293 -6.53 30.30 11.19
N LEU A 294 -6.13 29.35 10.35
CA LEU A 294 -4.79 28.79 10.33
C LEU A 294 -3.76 29.86 9.93
N THR A 295 -2.71 30.04 10.73
CA THR A 295 -1.55 30.86 10.36
C THR A 295 -0.68 30.16 9.31
N TYR A 296 0.17 30.91 8.61
CA TYR A 296 1.07 30.33 7.59
C TYR A 296 2.02 29.28 8.18
N ALA A 297 2.55 29.52 9.39
CA ALA A 297 3.40 28.56 10.10
C ALA A 297 2.65 27.28 10.46
N GLN A 298 1.38 27.38 10.89
CA GLN A 298 0.57 26.21 11.22
C GLN A 298 0.25 25.39 9.97
N GLY A 299 -0.04 26.03 8.83
CA GLY A 299 -0.21 25.36 7.54
C GLY A 299 1.06 24.68 7.07
N GLY A 300 2.16 25.43 7.00
CA GLY A 300 3.45 24.90 6.57
C GLY A 300 3.92 23.74 7.47
N ALA A 301 3.79 23.85 8.80
CA ALA A 301 4.19 22.79 9.72
C ALA A 301 3.34 21.53 9.55
N ALA A 302 2.02 21.66 9.42
CA ALA A 302 1.12 20.53 9.17
C ALA A 302 1.42 19.85 7.83
N GLU A 303 1.69 20.63 6.77
CA GLU A 303 2.03 20.11 5.45
C GLU A 303 3.38 19.41 5.42
N VAL A 304 4.43 19.97 6.05
CA VAL A 304 5.76 19.33 6.12
C VAL A 304 5.68 18.00 6.84
N VAL A 305 4.98 17.94 7.97
CA VAL A 305 4.81 16.69 8.72
C VAL A 305 3.96 15.69 7.96
N ALA A 306 2.90 16.13 7.30
CA ALA A 306 2.08 15.27 6.45
C ALA A 306 2.91 14.68 5.30
N MET A 307 3.63 15.52 4.56
CA MET A 307 4.53 15.11 3.49
C MET A 307 5.55 14.08 3.99
N GLY A 308 6.28 14.39 5.06
CA GLY A 308 7.33 13.50 5.60
C GLY A 308 6.76 12.17 6.10
N THR A 309 5.63 12.19 6.81
CA THR A 309 5.00 10.97 7.34
C THR A 309 4.43 10.09 6.22
N ILE A 310 3.77 10.69 5.22
CA ILE A 310 3.22 9.95 4.07
C ILE A 310 4.35 9.37 3.23
N PHE A 311 5.42 10.14 2.98
CA PHE A 311 6.58 9.68 2.23
C PHE A 311 7.30 8.53 2.95
N ALA A 312 7.51 8.63 4.26
CA ALA A 312 8.06 7.53 5.05
C ALA A 312 7.18 6.27 4.96
N ALA A 313 5.86 6.43 5.08
CA ALA A 313 4.93 5.31 4.94
C ALA A 313 5.00 4.66 3.54
N ASP A 314 5.12 5.47 2.48
CA ASP A 314 5.28 5.01 1.09
C ASP A 314 6.58 4.19 0.93
N MET A 315 7.70 4.67 1.49
CA MET A 315 8.97 3.92 1.48
C MET A 315 8.89 2.57 2.18
N TYR A 316 8.09 2.47 3.25
CA TYR A 316 7.86 1.22 3.97
C TYR A 316 6.70 0.38 3.39
N GLY A 317 6.05 0.83 2.31
CA GLY A 317 4.91 0.14 1.71
C GLY A 317 3.70 0.03 2.64
N LEU A 318 3.56 0.95 3.60
CA LEU A 318 2.46 0.97 4.56
C LEU A 318 1.30 1.81 4.03
N PRO A 319 0.09 1.23 3.88
CA PRO A 319 -1.08 2.00 3.48
C PRO A 319 -1.52 2.88 4.66
N VAL A 320 -1.26 4.18 4.56
CA VAL A 320 -1.66 5.17 5.55
C VAL A 320 -2.80 6.04 5.04
N SER A 321 -3.55 6.63 5.96
CA SER A 321 -4.60 7.59 5.66
C SER A 321 -4.01 9.00 5.59
N THR A 322 -3.67 9.45 4.40
CA THR A 322 -3.15 10.81 4.13
C THR A 322 -4.06 11.89 4.73
N THR A 323 -5.38 11.73 4.61
CA THR A 323 -6.39 12.61 5.21
C THR A 323 -6.31 12.67 6.73
N HIS A 324 -6.04 11.54 7.39
CA HIS A 324 -5.91 11.51 8.85
C HIS A 324 -4.63 12.20 9.29
N VAL A 325 -3.51 11.94 8.62
CA VAL A 325 -2.22 12.57 8.93
C VAL A 325 -2.32 14.08 8.79
N LEU A 326 -2.87 14.59 7.67
CA LEU A 326 -3.00 16.03 7.46
C LEU A 326 -3.98 16.68 8.44
N SER A 327 -5.18 16.12 8.61
CA SER A 327 -6.21 16.72 9.49
C SER A 327 -5.77 16.71 10.97
N SER A 328 -5.12 15.63 11.41
CA SER A 328 -4.54 15.55 12.75
C SER A 328 -3.35 16.49 12.92
N GLY A 329 -2.51 16.65 11.89
CA GLY A 329 -1.43 17.62 11.87
C GLY A 329 -1.95 19.05 12.06
N VAL A 330 -2.99 19.43 11.34
CA VAL A 330 -3.67 20.72 11.53
C VAL A 330 -4.24 20.86 12.95
N ALA A 331 -4.93 19.84 13.47
CA ALA A 331 -5.40 19.86 14.86
C ALA A 331 -4.23 20.00 15.86
N GLY A 332 -3.11 19.33 15.61
CA GLY A 332 -1.89 19.40 16.42
C GLY A 332 -1.28 20.79 16.45
N THR A 333 -1.20 21.45 15.29
CA THR A 333 -0.71 22.84 15.21
C THR A 333 -1.69 23.82 15.86
N MET A 334 -3.01 23.60 15.78
CA MET A 334 -4.00 24.42 16.48
C MET A 334 -3.91 24.27 18.01
N ALA A 335 -3.71 23.05 18.51
CA ALA A 335 -3.50 22.78 19.93
C ALA A 335 -2.20 23.43 20.44
N ALA A 336 -1.09 23.21 19.72
CA ALA A 336 0.22 23.77 20.08
C ALA A 336 0.25 25.31 20.04
N ASN A 337 -0.48 25.92 19.11
CA ASN A 337 -0.59 27.38 19.01
C ASN A 337 -1.50 28.00 20.09
N LYS A 338 -2.24 27.19 20.85
CA LYS A 338 -3.32 27.63 21.76
C LYS A 338 -4.45 28.39 21.05
N SER A 339 -4.63 28.17 19.74
CA SER A 339 -5.73 28.73 18.94
C SER A 339 -7.09 28.10 19.25
N GLY A 340 -7.09 26.98 19.98
CA GLY A 340 -8.31 26.23 20.34
C GLY A 340 -8.80 25.31 19.22
N LEU A 341 -9.42 24.21 19.62
CA LEU A 341 -10.00 23.20 18.73
C LEU A 341 -11.52 23.29 18.72
N GLN A 342 -12.12 23.14 17.54
CA GLN A 342 -13.56 23.03 17.37
C GLN A 342 -13.99 21.60 17.68
N LEU A 343 -14.26 21.30 18.96
CA LEU A 343 -14.55 19.95 19.45
C LEU A 343 -15.70 19.26 18.68
N SER A 344 -16.72 20.00 18.24
CA SER A 344 -17.80 19.44 17.41
C SER A 344 -17.28 18.89 16.08
N THR A 345 -16.39 19.63 15.40
CA THR A 345 -15.79 19.20 14.13
C THR A 345 -14.86 18.02 14.35
N VAL A 346 -13.98 18.10 15.36
CA VAL A 346 -13.05 17.01 15.70
C VAL A 346 -13.80 15.73 16.05
N ARG A 347 -14.88 15.82 16.83
CA ARG A 347 -15.74 14.68 17.15
C ARG A 347 -16.39 14.09 15.90
N ASN A 348 -16.97 14.93 15.04
CA ASN A 348 -17.60 14.47 13.80
C ASN A 348 -16.59 13.79 12.86
N LEU A 349 -15.37 14.31 12.82
CA LEU A 349 -14.27 13.74 12.05
C LEU A 349 -13.85 12.37 12.60
N ALA A 350 -13.62 12.26 13.92
CA ALA A 350 -13.30 11.01 14.58
C ALA A 350 -14.41 9.95 14.40
N MET A 351 -15.67 10.35 14.50
CA MET A 351 -16.82 9.47 14.22
C MET A 351 -16.81 8.98 12.78
N ALA A 352 -16.57 9.87 11.81
CA ALA A 352 -16.47 9.47 10.41
C ALA A 352 -15.32 8.46 10.18
N TRP A 353 -14.17 8.65 10.84
CA TRP A 353 -13.02 7.76 10.73
C TRP A 353 -13.31 6.36 11.26
N VAL A 354 -13.93 6.28 12.45
CA VAL A 354 -14.31 5.00 13.07
C VAL A 354 -15.41 4.31 12.27
N LEU A 355 -16.41 5.04 11.78
CA LEU A 355 -17.55 4.45 11.06
C LEU A 355 -17.23 4.03 9.62
N THR A 356 -16.25 4.66 8.97
CA THR A 356 -15.91 4.34 7.57
C THR A 356 -15.60 2.85 7.38
N LEU A 357 -14.81 2.26 8.27
CA LEU A 357 -14.33 0.88 8.10
C LEU A 357 -15.46 -0.17 8.28
N PRO A 358 -16.27 -0.16 9.37
CA PRO A 358 -17.41 -1.07 9.51
C PRO A 358 -18.44 -0.91 8.38
N VAL A 359 -18.75 0.33 7.98
CA VAL A 359 -19.71 0.59 6.90
C VAL A 359 -19.19 0.03 5.58
N ALA A 360 -17.90 0.22 5.27
CA ALA A 360 -17.29 -0.33 4.06
C ALA A 360 -17.30 -1.87 4.05
N ILE A 361 -17.03 -2.52 5.19
CA ILE A 361 -17.09 -3.98 5.36
C ILE A 361 -18.50 -4.51 5.08
N ILE A 362 -19.51 -3.91 5.70
CA ILE A 362 -20.91 -4.34 5.56
C ILE A 362 -21.39 -4.13 4.13
N LEU A 363 -21.10 -2.97 3.53
CA LEU A 363 -21.53 -2.66 2.17
C LEU A 363 -20.86 -3.57 1.14
N SER A 364 -19.54 -3.76 1.20
CA SER A 364 -18.85 -4.61 0.23
C SER A 364 -19.21 -6.08 0.38
N GLY A 365 -19.33 -6.57 1.62
CA GLY A 365 -19.77 -7.93 1.90
C GLY A 365 -21.20 -8.18 1.41
N GLY A 366 -22.11 -7.23 1.69
CA GLY A 366 -23.49 -7.30 1.21
C GLY A 366 -23.60 -7.27 -0.32
N LEU A 367 -22.86 -6.37 -0.98
CA LEU A 367 -22.79 -6.29 -2.44
C LEU A 367 -22.22 -7.57 -3.05
N TYR A 368 -21.19 -8.16 -2.45
CA TYR A 368 -20.61 -9.41 -2.91
C TYR A 368 -21.61 -10.56 -2.86
N ILE A 369 -22.33 -10.71 -1.73
CA ILE A 369 -23.37 -11.73 -1.57
C ILE A 369 -24.48 -11.53 -2.61
N LEU A 370 -24.95 -10.30 -2.78
CA LEU A 370 -26.01 -9.97 -3.73
C LEU A 370 -25.60 -10.27 -5.17
N LEU A 371 -24.44 -9.79 -5.61
CA LEU A 371 -23.96 -10.01 -6.97
C LEU A 371 -23.74 -11.49 -7.28
N ARG A 372 -23.26 -12.26 -6.30
CA ARG A 372 -23.10 -13.71 -6.43
C ARG A 372 -24.42 -14.46 -6.51
N GLN A 373 -25.52 -13.94 -5.95
CA GLN A 373 -26.84 -14.56 -6.11
C GLN A 373 -27.47 -14.28 -7.48
N LEU A 374 -27.03 -13.20 -8.15
CA LEU A 374 -27.53 -12.79 -9.46
C LEU A 374 -26.78 -13.42 -10.64
N MET A 375 -25.58 -13.95 -10.40
CA MET A 375 -24.71 -14.65 -11.35
C MET A 375 -24.78 -16.15 -11.08
#